data_AF-A0A2V2VWB5-F1
#
_entry.id   AF-A0A2V2VWB5-F1
#
_cell.length_a   1.000
_cell.length_b   1.000
_cell.length_c   1.000
_cell.angle_alpha   90.00
_cell.angle_beta   90.00
_cell.angle_gamma   90.00
#
_symmetry.space_group_name_H-M   'P 1'
#
loop_
_entity.id
_entity.type
_entity.pdbx_description
1 polymer ?
#
loop_
_entity_poly.entity_id
_entity_poly.type
_entity_poly.pdbx_seq_one_letter_code
_entity_poly.pdbx_strand_id
1 'polypeptide(L)'
;MGSLVTPGETYRILAPSSSLREHLTDSYWCSAMEEVCDGKLDGVAVRYTGQNLVLMQFRPKRLSPAGYRYPLSMSIPVEYLVPVASRPVDESTSVGGSFYSSHEPGNGSLSTNGFARLCIVCGRYNVPDMVRRRHGFKCRTCVGKKSSAKLRLEGARGKDELEI
;
A
#
# COMPACT_ATOMS: atom_id res chain seq x y z
N MET A 1 3.08 -18.37 -0.91
CA MET A 1 2.53 -17.61 -2.04
C MET A 1 2.60 -16.14 -1.66
N GLY A 2 3.43 -15.37 -2.37
CA GLY A 2 3.62 -13.94 -2.07
C GLY A 2 2.42 -13.11 -2.49
N SER A 3 2.23 -11.96 -1.85
CA SER A 3 1.22 -10.98 -2.28
C SER A 3 1.58 -10.52 -3.69
N LEU A 4 0.71 -10.81 -4.67
CA LEU A 4 0.85 -10.30 -6.03
C LEU A 4 0.41 -8.83 -6.06
N VAL A 5 1.14 -8.01 -6.81
CA VAL A 5 0.88 -6.58 -6.96
C VAL A 5 0.48 -6.37 -8.41
N THR A 6 -0.71 -5.83 -8.64
CA THR A 6 -1.23 -5.60 -9.99
C THR A 6 -0.86 -4.19 -10.45
N PRO A 7 -0.14 -4.03 -11.57
CA PRO A 7 0.04 -2.72 -12.18
C PRO A 7 -1.30 -2.05 -12.49
N GLY A 8 -1.40 -0.74 -12.26
CA GLY A 8 -2.62 0.06 -12.37
C GLY A 8 -3.41 0.16 -11.06
N GLU A 9 -3.22 -0.75 -10.11
CA GLU A 9 -3.88 -0.68 -8.82
C GLU A 9 -3.22 0.32 -7.87
N THR A 10 -4.00 0.73 -6.86
CA THR A 10 -3.59 1.70 -5.86
C THR A 10 -3.14 1.02 -4.58
N TYR A 11 -1.97 1.41 -4.11
CA TYR A 11 -1.36 0.91 -2.88
C TYR A 11 -0.91 2.06 -1.99
N ARG A 12 -0.91 1.79 -0.69
CA ARG A 12 -0.43 2.68 0.36
C ARG A 12 0.79 2.07 1.03
N ILE A 13 1.68 2.92 1.51
CA ILE A 13 2.81 2.50 2.34
C ILE A 13 2.50 2.87 3.79
N LEU A 14 2.65 1.90 4.70
CA LEU A 14 2.47 2.08 6.13
C LEU A 14 3.74 1.64 6.85
N ALA A 15 4.84 2.36 6.64
CA ALA A 15 6.17 1.97 7.11
C ALA A 15 6.87 3.16 7.78
N PRO A 16 7.59 2.97 8.91
CA PRO A 16 8.45 4.02 9.43
C PRO A 16 9.54 4.36 8.42
N SER A 17 9.91 5.64 8.36
CA SER A 17 10.98 6.15 7.51
C SER A 17 12.27 5.31 7.60
N SER A 18 12.66 4.90 8.82
CA SER A 18 13.85 4.09 9.04
C SER A 18 13.81 2.73 8.35
N SER A 19 12.65 2.06 8.32
CA SER A 19 12.51 0.77 7.65
C SER A 19 12.56 0.89 6.14
N LEU A 20 11.93 1.93 5.57
CA LEU A 20 11.92 2.12 4.12
C LEU A 20 13.27 2.64 3.59
N ARG A 21 14.01 3.42 4.39
CA ARG A 21 15.37 3.89 4.08
C ARG A 21 16.38 2.76 3.91
N GLU A 22 16.17 1.59 4.51
CA GLU A 22 17.00 0.41 4.25
C GLU A 22 16.92 -0.07 2.78
N HIS A 23 15.91 0.38 2.03
CA HIS A 23 15.62 -0.04 0.67
C HIS A 23 15.68 1.08 -0.37
N LEU A 24 15.69 2.34 0.05
CA LEU A 24 15.66 3.51 -0.83
C LEU A 24 16.91 4.37 -0.64
N THR A 25 17.42 4.92 -1.72
CA THR A 25 18.52 5.89 -1.68
C THR A 25 18.05 7.20 -1.04
N ASP A 26 18.97 7.89 -0.35
CA ASP A 26 18.67 9.16 0.33
C ASP A 26 18.17 10.26 -0.63
N SER A 27 18.48 10.15 -1.92
CA SER A 27 17.98 11.06 -2.97
C SER A 27 16.45 11.10 -3.07
N TYR A 28 15.75 10.05 -2.64
CA TYR A 28 14.29 10.03 -2.63
C TYR A 28 13.69 10.75 -1.43
N TRP A 29 14.49 11.08 -0.41
CA TRP A 29 13.97 11.58 0.87
C TRP A 29 13.67 13.08 0.86
N CYS A 30 12.59 13.45 0.17
CA CYS A 30 12.03 14.80 0.20
C CYS A 30 10.97 14.96 1.31
N SER A 31 10.49 16.18 1.52
CA SER A 31 9.46 16.50 2.52
C SER A 31 8.17 15.70 2.36
N ALA A 32 7.84 15.27 1.14
CA ALA A 32 6.64 14.47 0.87
C ALA A 32 6.81 12.98 1.21
N MET A 33 8.03 12.49 1.48
CA MET A 33 8.25 11.08 1.86
C MET A 33 7.67 10.72 3.21
N GLU A 34 7.56 11.69 4.13
CA GLU A 34 6.86 11.46 5.39
C GLU A 34 5.38 11.17 5.14
N GLU A 35 4.76 11.87 4.17
CA GLU A 35 3.37 11.61 3.78
C GLU A 35 3.20 10.22 3.12
N VAL A 36 4.19 9.79 2.33
CA VAL A 36 4.23 8.44 1.75
C VAL A 36 4.34 7.38 2.85
N CYS A 37 5.33 7.48 3.73
CA CYS A 37 5.58 6.55 4.83
C CYS A 37 4.39 6.48 5.80
N ASP A 38 3.72 7.61 5.99
CA ASP A 38 2.55 7.72 6.83
C ASP A 38 1.27 7.17 6.20
N GLY A 39 1.30 6.79 4.93
CA GLY A 39 0.12 6.37 4.19
C GLY A 39 -0.90 7.49 3.95
N LYS A 40 -0.44 8.76 3.96
CA LYS A 40 -1.26 9.92 3.60
C LYS A 40 -1.35 10.12 2.09
N LEU A 41 -0.40 9.55 1.35
CA LEU A 41 -0.38 9.49 -0.11
C LEU A 41 -0.58 8.06 -0.57
N ASP A 42 -1.60 7.88 -1.41
CA ASP A 42 -1.80 6.64 -2.15
C ASP A 42 -1.00 6.73 -3.46
N GLY A 43 -0.39 5.62 -3.86
CA GLY A 43 0.41 5.52 -5.07
C GLY A 43 -0.16 4.48 -6.01
N VAL A 44 0.09 4.66 -7.30
CA VAL A 44 -0.29 3.68 -8.33
C VAL A 44 0.92 2.80 -8.63
N ALA A 45 0.71 1.48 -8.64
CA ALA A 45 1.71 0.54 -9.12
C ALA A 45 1.86 0.67 -10.63
N VAL A 46 3.05 1.02 -11.12
CA VAL A 46 3.27 1.26 -12.57
C VAL A 46 3.74 -0.01 -13.25
N ARG A 47 4.77 -0.66 -12.69
CA ARG A 47 5.37 -1.90 -13.23
C ARG A 47 6.32 -2.53 -12.21
N TYR A 48 6.62 -3.81 -12.40
CA TYR A 48 7.75 -4.44 -11.71
C TYR A 48 9.08 -3.94 -12.26
N THR A 49 10.04 -3.68 -11.37
CA THR A 49 11.41 -3.25 -11.71
C THR A 49 12.48 -4.23 -11.24
N GLY A 50 12.08 -5.31 -10.57
CA GLY A 50 12.95 -6.40 -10.13
C GLY A 50 12.12 -7.54 -9.54
N GLN A 51 12.79 -8.57 -9.00
CA GLN A 51 12.11 -9.78 -8.49
C GLN A 51 11.05 -9.49 -7.42
N ASN A 52 11.25 -8.46 -6.59
CA ASN A 52 10.34 -8.09 -5.51
C ASN A 52 10.19 -6.57 -5.37
N LEU A 53 10.42 -5.82 -6.46
CA LEU A 53 10.36 -4.36 -6.49
C LEU A 53 9.32 -3.89 -7.51
N VAL A 54 8.52 -2.92 -7.11
CA VAL A 54 7.49 -2.31 -7.97
C VAL A 54 7.74 -0.81 -8.02
N LEU A 55 7.81 -0.26 -9.23
CA LEU A 55 7.82 1.18 -9.44
C LEU A 55 6.45 1.74 -9.07
N MET A 56 6.42 2.54 -8.01
CA MET A 56 5.24 3.25 -7.54
C MET A 56 5.31 4.71 -7.98
N GLN A 57 4.17 5.28 -8.35
CA GLN A 57 4.02 6.71 -8.58
C GLN A 57 3.04 7.30 -7.57
N PHE A 58 3.52 8.25 -6.76
CA PHE A 58 2.72 9.00 -5.79
C PHE A 58 2.49 10.42 -6.30
N ARG A 59 1.28 10.94 -6.13
CA ARG A 59 0.95 12.33 -6.47
C ARG A 59 0.84 13.16 -5.18
N PRO A 60 1.80 14.07 -4.90
CA PRO A 60 1.70 14.94 -3.73
C PRO A 60 0.42 15.79 -3.77
N LYS A 61 -0.22 15.97 -2.62
CA LYS A 61 -1.43 16.79 -2.48
C LYS A 61 -1.11 18.28 -2.52
N ARG A 62 0.04 18.66 -1.96
CA ARG A 62 0.52 20.04 -1.85
C ARG A 62 1.27 20.48 -3.10
N LEU A 63 1.15 21.75 -3.44
CA LEU A 63 1.95 22.37 -4.51
C LEU A 63 3.37 22.60 -3.99
N SER A 64 4.35 22.45 -4.88
CA SER A 64 5.71 22.95 -4.66
C SER A 64 5.71 24.49 -4.60
N PRO A 65 6.78 25.13 -4.11
CA PRO A 65 6.92 26.58 -4.14
C PRO A 65 6.75 27.20 -5.54
N ALA A 66 7.05 26.44 -6.59
CA ALA A 66 6.88 26.85 -7.98
C ALA A 66 5.45 26.65 -8.52
N GLY A 67 4.50 26.22 -7.69
CA GLY A 67 3.10 26.01 -8.10
C GLY A 67 2.80 24.69 -8.79
N TYR A 68 3.77 23.77 -8.90
CA TYR A 68 3.60 22.48 -9.59
C TYR A 68 3.48 21.30 -8.62
N ARG A 69 2.79 20.23 -9.05
CA ARG A 69 2.79 18.92 -8.38
C ARG A 69 3.72 17.97 -9.14
N TYR A 70 4.88 17.66 -8.57
CA TYR A 70 5.80 16.69 -9.15
C TYR A 70 5.48 15.29 -8.62
N PRO A 71 5.07 14.34 -9.46
CA PRO A 71 4.87 12.97 -9.01
C PRO A 71 6.18 12.38 -8.49
N LEU A 72 6.12 11.72 -7.33
CA LEU A 72 7.25 10.98 -6.81
C LEU A 72 7.21 9.58 -7.41
N SER A 73 8.28 9.18 -8.08
CA SER A 73 8.39 7.84 -8.67
C SER A 73 9.55 7.10 -8.05
N MET A 74 9.31 5.92 -7.47
CA MET A 74 10.36 5.14 -6.78
C MET A 74 10.04 3.65 -6.78
N SER A 75 11.07 2.81 -6.79
CA SER A 75 10.90 1.35 -6.70
C SER A 75 10.80 0.92 -5.24
N ILE A 76 9.65 0.36 -4.85
CA ILE A 76 9.33 -0.05 -3.48
C ILE A 76 9.28 -1.58 -3.41
N PRO A 77 9.78 -2.21 -2.32
CA PRO A 77 9.60 -3.64 -2.14
C PRO A 77 8.12 -4.00 -1.97
N VAL A 78 7.68 -5.06 -2.65
CA VAL A 78 6.28 -5.52 -2.66
C VAL A 78 5.72 -5.73 -1.25
N GLU A 79 6.58 -6.14 -0.32
CA GLU A 79 6.22 -6.35 1.08
C GLU A 79 5.85 -5.06 1.83
N TYR A 80 6.05 -3.86 1.28
CA TYR A 80 5.59 -2.60 1.89
C TYR A 80 4.32 -2.04 1.25
N LEU A 81 3.77 -2.73 0.24
CA LEU A 81 2.59 -2.27 -0.48
C LEU A 81 1.32 -2.84 0.17
N VAL A 82 0.52 -1.94 0.75
CA VAL A 82 -0.78 -2.26 1.34
C VAL A 82 -1.86 -1.90 0.31
N PRO A 83 -2.67 -2.86 -0.17
CA PRO A 83 -3.73 -2.57 -1.11
C PRO A 83 -4.72 -1.54 -0.53
N VAL A 84 -5.15 -0.59 -1.35
CA VAL A 84 -6.24 0.34 -1.01
C VAL A 84 -7.49 -0.16 -1.70
N ALA A 85 -8.55 -0.46 -0.95
CA ALA A 85 -9.83 -0.85 -1.53
C ALA A 85 -10.27 0.22 -2.53
N SER A 86 -10.40 -0.17 -3.80
CA SER A 86 -10.97 0.67 -4.83
C SER A 86 -12.43 0.90 -4.47
N ARG A 87 -12.76 2.10 -3.99
CA ARG A 87 -14.16 2.53 -3.99
C ARG A 87 -14.58 2.63 -5.46
N PRO A 88 -15.64 1.96 -5.91
CA PRO A 88 -16.15 2.19 -7.24
C PRO A 88 -16.46 3.69 -7.32
N VAL A 89 -15.83 4.35 -8.29
CA VAL A 89 -16.16 5.72 -8.64
C VAL A 89 -17.50 5.62 -9.34
N ASP A 90 -18.58 6.06 -8.70
CA ASP A 90 -19.84 6.35 -9.39
C ASP A 90 -19.57 7.52 -10.35
N GLU A 91 -19.15 7.20 -11.56
CA GLU A 91 -18.95 8.12 -12.66
C GLU A 91 -20.33 8.53 -13.20
N SER A 92 -21.03 9.41 -12.48
CA SER A 92 -22.20 10.11 -13.00
C SER A 92 -21.76 11.37 -13.74
N THR A 93 -21.40 11.24 -15.02
CA THR A 93 -21.77 12.25 -16.03
C THR A 93 -21.72 11.65 -17.43
N SER A 94 -22.90 11.57 -18.05
CA SER A 94 -23.13 11.00 -19.37
C SER A 94 -22.62 11.90 -20.49
N VAL A 95 -21.93 11.33 -21.50
CA VAL A 95 -22.18 11.61 -22.92
C VAL A 95 -21.88 10.33 -23.71
N GLY A 96 -22.84 9.92 -24.56
CA GLY A 96 -23.02 8.55 -25.03
C GLY A 96 -22.10 8.00 -26.12
N GLY A 97 -22.29 6.70 -26.38
CA GLY A 97 -21.70 5.93 -27.46
C GLY A 97 -21.89 4.43 -27.25
N SER A 98 -23.05 3.90 -27.65
CA SER A 98 -23.43 2.48 -27.56
C SER A 98 -22.53 1.57 -28.39
N PHE A 99 -21.93 0.54 -27.77
CA PHE A 99 -21.73 -0.79 -28.37
C PHE A 99 -21.76 -1.85 -27.26
N TYR A 100 -22.67 -2.83 -27.41
CA TYR A 100 -22.84 -3.95 -26.51
C TYR A 100 -21.77 -5.00 -26.78
N SER A 101 -21.11 -5.51 -25.74
CA SER A 101 -20.62 -6.89 -25.74
C SER A 101 -20.73 -7.44 -24.33
N SER A 102 -21.75 -8.27 -24.13
CA SER A 102 -21.88 -9.13 -22.95
C SER A 102 -20.66 -10.04 -22.88
N HIS A 103 -19.88 -9.90 -21.82
CA HIS A 103 -18.98 -10.94 -21.35
C HIS A 103 -19.26 -11.15 -19.86
N GLU A 104 -19.59 -12.40 -19.56
CA GLU A 104 -19.80 -13.07 -18.27
C GLU A 104 -19.10 -12.44 -17.05
N PRO A 105 -19.69 -12.57 -15.84
CA PRO A 105 -19.02 -12.20 -14.60
C PRO A 105 -17.86 -13.17 -14.37
N GLY A 106 -16.69 -12.80 -14.86
CA GLY A 106 -15.43 -13.49 -14.60
C GLY A 106 -15.12 -13.45 -13.11
N ASN A 107 -15.57 -14.50 -12.42
CA ASN A 107 -15.13 -14.93 -11.11
C ASN A 107 -13.63 -14.68 -10.91
N GLY A 108 -13.33 -13.64 -10.14
CA GLY A 108 -11.96 -13.27 -9.81
C GLY A 108 -11.87 -12.21 -8.72
N SER A 109 -12.93 -12.02 -7.93
CA SER A 109 -12.77 -11.41 -6.61
C SER A 109 -11.97 -12.42 -5.79
N LEU A 110 -10.64 -12.30 -5.83
CA LEU A 110 -9.76 -12.86 -4.80
C LEU A 110 -10.20 -12.22 -3.49
N SER A 111 -11.19 -12.84 -2.86
CA SER A 111 -11.54 -12.65 -1.47
C SER A 111 -10.25 -12.86 -0.67
N THR A 112 -9.56 -11.77 -0.36
CA THR A 112 -8.57 -11.67 0.70
C THR A 112 -9.29 -11.77 2.06
N ASN A 113 -10.06 -12.83 2.26
CA ASN A 113 -10.75 -13.17 3.52
C ASN A 113 -9.78 -13.76 4.56
N GLY A 114 -8.54 -13.29 4.59
CA GLY A 114 -7.51 -13.78 5.50
C GLY A 114 -6.69 -12.61 6.02
N PHE A 115 -7.14 -12.03 7.14
CA PHE A 115 -6.46 -11.07 8.00
C PHE A 115 -5.23 -10.39 7.36
N ALA A 116 -5.38 -9.15 6.90
CA ALA A 116 -4.27 -8.31 6.46
C ALA A 116 -3.16 -8.26 7.53
N ARG A 117 -2.11 -9.08 7.38
CA ARG A 117 -1.03 -9.19 8.37
C ARG A 117 -0.06 -8.02 8.18
N LEU A 118 -0.29 -6.92 8.87
CA LEU A 118 0.64 -5.78 8.92
C LEU A 118 1.61 -5.94 10.09
N CYS A 119 2.91 -5.82 9.83
CA CYS A 119 3.91 -5.82 10.89
C CYS A 119 3.84 -4.48 11.65
N ILE A 120 3.48 -4.54 12.93
CA ILE A 120 3.32 -3.35 13.80
C ILE A 120 4.64 -2.65 14.17
N VAL A 121 5.77 -3.03 13.55
CA VAL A 121 7.10 -2.46 13.79
C VAL A 121 7.62 -1.81 12.52
N CYS A 122 7.81 -2.58 11.44
CA CYS A 122 8.40 -2.08 10.19
C CYS A 122 7.39 -1.78 9.09
N GLY A 123 6.13 -2.19 9.23
CA GLY A 123 5.11 -1.92 8.21
C GLY A 123 5.05 -2.90 7.05
N ARG A 124 5.85 -3.97 7.07
CA ARG A 124 5.72 -5.04 6.06
C ARG A 124 4.33 -5.65 6.11
N TYR A 125 3.79 -6.01 4.96
CA TYR A 125 2.43 -6.46 4.73
C TYR A 125 2.42 -7.88 4.16
N ASN A 126 1.61 -8.74 4.77
CA ASN A 126 1.32 -10.11 4.36
C ASN A 126 2.58 -10.97 4.06
N VAL A 127 3.68 -10.75 4.79
CA VAL A 127 4.87 -11.58 4.63
C VAL A 127 4.69 -12.95 5.29
N PRO A 128 5.34 -14.00 4.76
CA PRO A 128 5.36 -15.31 5.40
C PRO A 128 5.89 -15.24 6.85
N ASP A 129 5.47 -16.20 7.66
CA ASP A 129 5.99 -16.40 9.01
C ASP A 129 5.82 -15.22 9.98
N MET A 130 4.84 -14.36 9.74
CA MET A 130 4.44 -13.37 10.74
C MET A 130 3.90 -14.04 12.00
N VAL A 131 4.34 -13.54 13.16
CA VAL A 131 3.97 -14.05 14.47
C VAL A 131 2.95 -13.11 15.12
N ARG A 132 1.79 -13.65 15.53
CA ARG A 132 0.78 -12.92 16.29
C ARG A 132 1.30 -12.68 17.72
N ARG A 133 1.24 -11.44 18.18
CA ARG A 133 1.58 -10.99 19.54
C ARG A 133 0.40 -10.23 20.15
N ARG A 134 0.51 -9.88 21.44
CA ARG A 134 -0.52 -9.17 22.20
C ARG A 134 -1.11 -7.96 21.48
N HIS A 135 -0.28 -7.19 20.78
CA HIS A 135 -0.66 -5.93 20.14
C HIS A 135 -0.75 -5.97 18.61
N GLY A 136 -0.70 -7.16 17.99
CA GLY A 136 -0.72 -7.32 16.53
C GLY A 136 0.36 -8.27 16.00
N PHE A 137 0.62 -8.24 14.69
CA PHE A 137 1.57 -9.12 14.03
C PHE A 137 2.98 -8.53 13.96
N LYS A 138 4.00 -9.38 14.05
CA LYS A 138 5.40 -9.01 13.82
C LYS A 138 6.06 -9.98 12.85
N CYS A 139 6.83 -9.48 11.89
CA CYS A 139 7.69 -10.34 11.07
C CYS A 139 8.86 -10.89 11.92
N ARG A 140 9.53 -11.93 11.42
CA ARG A 140 10.64 -12.61 12.13
C ARG A 140 11.74 -11.64 12.58
N THR A 141 12.10 -10.65 11.75
CA THR A 141 13.17 -9.67 12.03
C THR A 141 12.77 -8.58 13.04
N CYS A 142 11.49 -8.47 13.38
CA CYS A 142 10.95 -7.46 14.30
C CYS A 142 10.50 -8.04 15.64
N VAL A 143 10.61 -9.36 15.84
CA VAL A 143 10.40 -9.98 17.16
C VAL A 143 11.42 -9.39 18.14
N GLY A 144 10.96 -9.04 19.35
CA GLY A 144 11.77 -8.35 20.36
C GLY A 144 11.88 -6.82 20.21
N LYS A 145 11.54 -6.24 19.05
CA LYS A 145 11.58 -4.78 18.85
C LYS A 145 10.31 -4.07 19.33
N LYS A 146 10.42 -2.83 19.77
CA LYS A 146 9.28 -1.99 20.19
C LYS A 146 8.35 -1.74 19.00
N SER A 147 7.05 -1.89 19.21
CA SER A 147 6.02 -1.62 18.19
C SER A 147 5.71 -0.13 18.04
N SER A 148 5.41 0.30 16.82
CA SER A 148 4.88 1.63 16.52
C SER A 148 3.43 1.74 16.98
N ALA A 149 3.09 2.83 17.68
CA ALA A 149 1.70 3.07 18.10
C ALA A 149 0.75 3.20 16.91
N LYS A 150 1.19 3.91 15.87
CA LYS A 150 0.44 4.08 14.64
C LYS A 150 0.16 2.75 13.94
N LEU A 151 1.18 1.91 13.76
CA LEU A 151 0.99 0.63 13.08
C LEU A 151 0.15 -0.37 13.90
N ARG A 152 0.12 -0.23 15.22
CA ARG A 152 -0.81 -0.99 16.07
C ARG A 152 -2.27 -0.60 15.79
N LEU A 153 -2.54 0.70 15.59
CA LEU A 153 -3.88 1.17 15.26
C LEU A 153 -4.29 0.69 13.86
N GLU A 154 -3.42 0.84 12.87
CA GLU A 154 -3.69 0.35 11.51
C GLU A 154 -3.88 -1.18 11.48
N GLY A 155 -3.04 -1.93 12.20
CA GLY A 155 -3.18 -3.38 12.32
C GLY A 155 -4.40 -3.85 13.13
N ALA A 156 -5.01 -2.97 13.93
CA ALA A 156 -6.27 -3.23 14.62
C ALA A 156 -7.47 -2.93 13.73
N ARG A 157 -7.41 -1.87 12.93
CA ARG A 157 -8.48 -1.43 12.02
C ARG A 157 -8.92 -2.53 11.04
N GLY A 158 -7.99 -3.35 10.56
CA GLY A 158 -8.32 -4.52 9.72
C GLY A 158 -9.06 -5.66 10.43
N LYS A 159 -9.36 -5.54 11.73
CA LYS A 159 -10.22 -6.50 12.45
C LYS A 159 -11.69 -6.07 12.47
N ASP A 160 -11.96 -4.76 12.47
CA ASP A 160 -13.32 -4.23 12.68
C ASP A 160 -14.18 -4.33 11.39
N GLU A 161 -13.57 -4.43 10.21
CA GLU A 161 -14.27 -4.64 8.93
C GLU A 161 -14.81 -6.08 8.75
N LEU A 162 -14.68 -6.94 9.78
CA LEU A 162 -15.09 -8.36 9.76
C LEU A 162 -16.15 -8.72 10.82
N GLU A 163 -16.61 -7.77 11.62
CA GLU A 163 -17.67 -7.98 12.63
C GLU A 163 -19.03 -7.38 12.23
N ILE A 164 -19.23 -7.04 10.96
CA ILE A 164 -20.53 -6.62 10.39
C ILE A 164 -21.09 -7.71 9.48
#